data_AF-A0A552FJ29-F1
#
_entry.id   AF-A0A552FJ29-F1
#
_cell.length_a   1.000
_cell.length_b   1.000
_cell.length_c   1.000
_cell.angle_alpha   90.00
_cell.angle_beta   90.00
_cell.angle_gamma   90.00
#
_symmetry.space_group_name_H-M   'P 1'
#
loop_
_entity.id
_entity.type
_entity.pdbx_description
1 polymer ?
#
loop_
_entity_poly.entity_id
_entity_poly.type
_entity_poly.pdbx_seq_one_letter_code
_entity_poly.pdbx_strand_id
1 'polypeptide(L)'
;TTNESYTSKCSFLDLEPIGKQEKYLGKRVKRGLFRSSSGYLYGADINGSLNIGRKVVGEVAFSKNPIERLVVSPVRVKAYKADSKCDVCVQN
;
A
#
# COMPACT_ATOMS: atom_id res chain seq x y z
N THR A 1 4.25 -12.02 11.44
CA THR A 1 3.84 -11.63 10.07
C THR A 1 2.53 -10.85 10.15
N THR A 2 2.45 -9.64 9.59
CA THR A 2 1.22 -8.85 9.65
C THR A 2 0.22 -9.39 8.62
N ASN A 3 -0.94 -9.83 9.06
CA ASN A 3 -1.98 -10.34 8.16
C ASN A 3 -2.68 -9.15 7.47
N GLU A 4 -2.68 -9.08 6.15
CA GLU A 4 -3.29 -7.97 5.38
C GLU A 4 -4.77 -8.21 5.00
N SER A 5 -5.41 -9.20 5.61
CA SER A 5 -6.82 -9.51 5.33
C SER A 5 -7.71 -8.28 5.52
N TYR A 6 -8.67 -8.14 4.61
CA TYR A 6 -9.72 -7.13 4.59
C TYR A 6 -9.27 -5.68 4.31
N THR A 7 -7.97 -5.41 4.19
CA THR A 7 -7.40 -4.06 3.90
C THR A 7 -7.87 -3.49 2.57
N SER A 8 -8.12 -4.35 1.58
CA SER A 8 -8.62 -3.95 0.25
C SER A 8 -10.13 -3.79 0.16
N LYS A 9 -10.88 -4.23 1.18
CA LYS A 9 -12.36 -4.19 1.24
C LYS A 9 -12.89 -3.10 2.15
N CYS A 10 -12.28 -2.92 3.32
CA CYS A 10 -12.73 -1.90 4.28
C CYS A 10 -12.45 -0.51 3.71
N SER A 11 -13.35 0.43 3.95
CA SER A 11 -13.18 1.82 3.53
C SER A 11 -12.26 2.56 4.48
N PHE A 12 -11.15 3.08 3.95
CA PHE A 12 -10.25 3.93 4.72
C PHE A 12 -10.91 5.26 5.13
N LEU A 13 -11.60 5.93 4.20
CA LEU A 13 -12.18 7.25 4.44
C LEU A 13 -13.32 7.23 5.46
N ASP A 14 -14.05 6.12 5.54
CA ASP A 14 -15.12 5.95 6.52
C ASP A 14 -14.60 5.46 7.89
N LEU A 15 -13.27 5.37 8.04
CA LEU A 15 -12.58 4.83 9.22
C LEU A 15 -13.10 3.45 9.65
N GLU A 16 -13.53 2.65 8.68
CA GLU A 16 -14.13 1.34 8.94
C GLU A 16 -13.13 0.42 9.67
N PRO A 17 -13.56 -0.31 10.72
CA PRO A 17 -12.68 -1.24 11.42
C PRO A 17 -12.20 -2.34 10.48
N ILE A 18 -10.89 -2.56 10.45
CA ILE A 18 -10.27 -3.50 9.50
C ILE A 18 -10.55 -4.93 9.94
N GLY A 19 -11.52 -5.57 9.28
CA GLY A 19 -11.94 -6.91 9.62
C GLY A 19 -12.99 -7.48 8.68
N LYS A 20 -13.47 -8.68 9.03
CA LYS A 20 -14.64 -9.23 8.37
C LYS A 20 -15.85 -8.41 8.81
N GLN A 21 -16.56 -7.85 7.85
CA GLN A 21 -17.80 -7.12 8.08
C GLN A 21 -18.94 -7.90 7.45
N GLU A 22 -20.12 -7.87 8.08
CA GLU A 22 -21.34 -8.40 7.46
C GLU A 22 -21.70 -7.59 6.22
N LYS A 23 -21.55 -6.27 6.32
CA LYS A 23 -21.72 -5.32 5.24
C LYS A 23 -20.61 -4.29 5.28
N TYR A 24 -19.85 -4.20 4.19
CA TYR A 24 -18.80 -3.21 4.04
C TYR A 24 -19.38 -1.84 3.69
N LEU A 25 -18.82 -0.79 4.29
CA LEU A 25 -19.22 0.60 4.04
C LEU A 25 -18.78 1.09 2.65
N GLY A 26 -17.57 0.70 2.25
CA GLY A 26 -17.02 1.00 0.93
C GLY A 26 -17.09 -0.18 -0.03
N LYS A 27 -16.85 0.10 -1.31
CA LYS A 27 -16.75 -0.94 -2.34
C LYS A 27 -15.73 -0.62 -3.40
N ARG A 28 -15.02 -1.65 -3.87
CA ARG A 28 -14.22 -1.57 -5.09
C ARG A 28 -15.17 -1.57 -6.29
N VAL A 29 -15.14 -0.50 -7.08
CA VAL A 29 -16.02 -0.35 -8.26
C VAL A 29 -15.42 -1.07 -9.46
N LYS A 30 -14.12 -0.86 -9.69
CA LYS A 30 -13.34 -1.52 -10.75
C LYS A 30 -11.86 -1.57 -10.36
N ARG A 31 -11.00 -2.14 -11.21
CA ARG A 31 -9.54 -2.11 -11.00
C ARG A 31 -9.08 -0.65 -10.86
N GLY A 32 -8.33 -0.37 -9.79
CA GLY A 32 -7.81 0.96 -9.49
C GLY A 32 -8.81 1.95 -8.85
N LEU A 33 -10.11 1.62 -8.74
CA LEU A 33 -11.13 2.55 -8.25
C LEU A 33 -11.94 1.98 -7.08
N PHE A 34 -11.98 2.74 -5.99
CA PHE A 34 -12.75 2.46 -4.78
C PHE A 34 -13.75 3.58 -4.51
N ARG A 35 -14.89 3.24 -3.91
CA ARG A 35 -15.95 4.16 -3.51
C ARG A 35 -16.19 4.05 -2.00
N SER A 36 -16.14 5.18 -1.28
CA SER A 36 -16.53 5.26 0.14
C SER A 36 -18.05 5.22 0.31
N SER A 37 -18.51 5.08 1.56
CA SER A 37 -19.94 5.15 1.91
C SER A 37 -20.55 6.51 1.56
N SER A 38 -19.78 7.57 1.76
CA SER A 38 -20.08 8.96 1.41
C SER A 38 -20.09 9.22 -0.11
N GLY A 39 -19.71 8.24 -0.92
CA GLY A 39 -19.74 8.32 -2.38
C GLY A 39 -18.47 8.87 -3.03
N TYR A 40 -17.45 9.24 -2.25
CA TYR A 40 -16.17 9.67 -2.79
C TYR A 40 -15.48 8.54 -3.54
N LEU A 41 -14.91 8.87 -4.69
CA LEU A 41 -14.16 7.97 -5.54
C LEU A 41 -12.67 8.25 -5.41
N TYR A 42 -11.89 7.21 -5.13
CA TYR A 42 -10.44 7.33 -4.96
C TYR A 42 -9.73 6.03 -5.34
N GLY A 43 -8.39 6.07 -5.32
CA GLY A 43 -7.56 4.94 -5.72
C GLY A 43 -7.78 3.71 -4.83
N ALA A 44 -8.05 2.56 -5.45
CA ALA A 44 -8.14 1.30 -4.70
C ALA A 44 -6.80 0.91 -4.03
N ASP A 45 -5.68 1.27 -4.65
CA ASP A 45 -4.35 1.05 -4.07
C ASP A 45 -4.10 2.00 -2.90
N ILE A 46 -4.55 3.25 -3.00
CA ILE A 46 -4.54 4.22 -1.89
C ILE A 46 -5.33 3.66 -0.70
N ASN A 47 -6.53 3.11 -0.95
CA ASN A 47 -7.33 2.45 0.10
C ASN A 47 -6.56 1.31 0.79
N GLY A 48 -5.97 0.42 0.01
CA GLY A 48 -5.20 -0.71 0.52
C GLY A 48 -3.99 -0.26 1.34
N SER A 49 -3.15 0.63 0.80
CA SER A 49 -1.95 1.13 1.46
C SER A 49 -2.27 1.84 2.77
N LEU A 50 -3.31 2.68 2.79
CA LEU A 50 -3.69 3.41 4.00
C LEU A 50 -4.28 2.49 5.08
N ASN A 51 -5.06 1.47 4.71
CA ASN A 51 -5.54 0.47 5.65
C ASN A 51 -4.41 -0.43 6.19
N ILE A 52 -3.41 -0.78 5.36
CA ILE A 52 -2.21 -1.47 5.85
C ILE A 52 -1.49 -0.58 6.88
N GLY A 53 -1.32 0.71 6.57
CA GLY A 53 -0.76 1.69 7.50
C GLY A 53 -1.52 1.73 8.82
N ARG A 54 -2.86 1.80 8.80
CA ARG A 54 -3.71 1.77 10.00
C ARG A 54 -3.53 0.49 10.80
N LYS A 55 -3.35 -0.66 10.13
CA LYS A 55 -3.21 -1.96 10.79
C LYS A 55 -1.83 -2.16 11.43
N VAL A 56 -0.78 -1.64 10.81
CA VAL A 56 0.61 -1.82 11.27
C VAL A 56 0.99 -0.76 12.29
N VAL A 57 0.69 0.51 12.01
CA VAL A 57 1.14 1.66 12.81
C VAL A 57 0.06 2.12 13.80
N GLY A 58 -1.19 1.75 13.56
CA GLY A 58 -2.33 2.22 14.33
C GLY A 58 -2.92 3.52 13.79
N GLU A 59 -4.09 3.90 14.29
CA GLU A 59 -4.81 5.10 13.85
C GLU A 59 -4.09 6.40 14.23
N VAL A 60 -3.23 6.36 15.25
CA VAL A 60 -2.44 7.49 15.72
C VAL A 60 -1.54 8.06 14.62
N ALA A 61 -1.08 7.23 13.67
CA ALA A 61 -0.28 7.65 12.52
C ALA A 61 -1.01 8.60 11.56
N PHE A 62 -2.34 8.62 11.63
CA PHE A 62 -3.21 9.47 10.80
C PHE A 62 -3.95 10.52 11.65
N SER A 63 -3.62 10.62 12.94
CA SER A 63 -4.11 11.69 13.80
C SER A 63 -3.48 13.04 13.38
N LYS A 64 -4.04 14.16 13.84
CA LYS A 64 -3.67 15.53 13.43
C LYS A 64 -2.20 15.91 13.67
N ASN A 65 -1.40 15.04 14.28
CA ASN A 65 0.04 15.24 14.40
C ASN A 65 0.69 14.83 13.07
N PRO A 66 1.35 15.75 12.36
CA PRO A 66 2.00 15.43 11.11
C PRO A 66 3.05 14.32 11.32
N ILE A 67 3.23 13.46 10.32
CA ILE A 67 4.40 12.58 10.27
C ILE A 67 5.64 13.48 10.25
N GLU A 68 6.32 13.61 11.39
CA GLU A 68 7.41 14.58 11.58
C GLU A 68 8.67 14.19 10.81
N ARG A 69 8.77 12.96 10.31
CA ARG A 69 10.01 12.45 9.71
C ARG A 69 9.79 11.36 8.65
N LEU A 70 10.28 11.60 7.44
CA LEU A 70 10.50 10.58 6.42
C LEU A 70 11.92 10.03 6.58
N VAL A 71 12.09 8.90 7.27
CA VAL A 71 13.41 8.37 7.64
C VAL A 71 14.21 7.84 6.44
N VAL A 72 13.50 7.33 5.43
CA VAL A 72 14.14 6.73 4.25
C VAL A 72 13.36 7.15 3.01
N SER A 73 14.06 7.71 2.03
CA SER A 73 13.50 7.98 0.71
C SER A 73 14.18 7.04 -0.29
N PRO A 74 13.45 6.09 -0.90
CA PRO A 74 14.05 5.13 -1.80
C PRO A 74 14.64 5.84 -3.02
N VAL A 75 15.91 5.55 -3.31
CA VAL A 75 16.61 6.12 -4.47
C VAL A 75 16.40 5.21 -5.66
N ARG A 76 16.06 5.77 -6.83
CA ARG A 76 16.01 5.00 -8.07
C ARG A 76 17.43 4.62 -8.47
N VAL A 77 17.77 3.34 -8.33
CA VAL A 77 19.02 2.76 -8.82
C VAL A 77 18.85 2.20 -10.23
N LYS A 78 19.83 2.44 -11.12
CA LYS A 78 19.93 1.75 -12.40
C LYS A 78 20.54 0.38 -12.15
N ALA A 79 19.90 -0.67 -12.66
CA ALA A 79 20.49 -2.01 -12.61
C ALA A 79 21.84 -2.00 -13.36
N TYR A 80 22.86 -2.58 -12.73
CA TYR A 80 24.15 -2.80 -13.37
C TYR A 80 23.96 -3.74 -14.56
N LYS A 81 24.33 -3.30 -15.76
CA LYS A 81 24.46 -4.19 -16.91
C LYS A 81 25.84 -4.82 -16.83
N ALA A 82 25.91 -6.09 -16.45
CA ALA A 82 27.11 -6.86 -16.64
C ALA A 82 27.33 -7.05 -18.14
N ASP A 83 28.47 -6.60 -18.65
CA ASP A 83 28.90 -6.95 -20.00
C ASP A 83 29.15 -8.46 -20.04
N SER A 84 28.49 -9.15 -20.98
CA SER A 84 28.48 -10.60 -21.10
C SER A 84 29.81 -11.24 -21.55
N LYS A 85 30.92 -10.49 -21.51
CA LYS A 85 32.24 -11.03 -21.83
C LYS A 85 32.85 -11.65 -20.58
N CYS A 86 32.56 -12.93 -20.40
CA CYS A 86 33.31 -13.80 -19.51
C CYS A 86 34.65 -14.15 -20.20
N ASP A 87 35.73 -13.47 -19.81
CA ASP A 87 37.08 -13.80 -20.31
C ASP A 87 37.64 -15.12 -19.72
N VAL A 88 36.89 -15.78 -18.82
CA VAL A 88 37.30 -17.03 -18.15
C VAL A 88 37.02 -18.28 -19.00
N CYS A 89 36.24 -18.18 -20.08
CA CYS A 89 35.89 -19.33 -20.93
C CYS A 89 36.67 -19.41 -22.25
N VAL A 90 37.71 -18.58 -22.47
CA VAL A 90 38.46 -18.51 -23.76
C VAL A 90 39.91 -18.99 -23.64
N GLN A 91 40.33 -19.53 -22.50
CA GLN A 91 41.64 -20.17 -22.39
C GLN A 91 41.47 -21.68 -22.60
N ASN A 92 41.80 -22.10 -23.83
CA ASN A 92 42.03 -23.47 -24.29
C ASN A 92 42.56 -24.42 -23.22
#